data_AF-A0A496YRY7-F1
#
_entry.id   AF-A0A496YRY7-F1
#
_cell.length_a   1.000
_cell.length_b   1.000
_cell.length_c   1.000
_cell.angle_alpha   90.00
_cell.angle_beta   90.00
_cell.angle_gamma   90.00
#
_symmetry.space_group_name_H-M   'P 1'
#
loop_
_entity.id
_entity.type
_entity.pdbx_description
1 polymer ?
#
loop_
_entity_poly.entity_id
_entity_poly.type
_entity_poly.pdbx_seq_one_letter_code
_entity_poly.pdbx_strand_id
1 'polypeptide(L)'
;MIEEHDQKMIRCPRIGGDVNFKFCRSENNMLPCRWVVGCWERRVDIHKFLEEHFSEEEQSKIFVPPKPKLESLVEMMEKAKEKK
;
A
#
# COMPACT_ATOMS: atom_id res chain seq x y z
N MET A 1 8.89 -13.49 13.50
CA MET A 1 8.79 -13.89 12.07
C MET A 1 7.62 -13.13 11.45
N ILE A 2 7.68 -12.76 10.16
CA ILE A 2 6.64 -11.92 9.52
C ILE A 2 5.23 -12.55 9.54
N GLU A 3 5.15 -13.87 9.73
CA GLU A 3 3.90 -14.65 9.76
C GLU A 3 3.26 -14.77 11.15
N GLU A 4 3.86 -14.17 12.20
CA GLU A 4 3.36 -14.28 13.57
C GLU A 4 1.91 -13.79 13.75
N HIS A 5 1.48 -12.90 12.87
CA HIS A 5 0.13 -12.32 12.92
C HIS A 5 -0.79 -12.81 11.80
N ASP A 6 -0.32 -13.69 10.91
CA ASP A 6 -1.07 -14.14 9.72
C ASP A 6 -2.41 -14.79 10.03
N GLN A 7 -2.53 -15.43 11.20
CA GLN A 7 -3.76 -16.11 11.63
C GLN A 7 -4.81 -15.16 12.19
N LYS A 8 -4.46 -13.92 12.52
CA LYS A 8 -5.43 -12.96 13.03
C LYS A 8 -6.41 -12.58 11.91
N MET A 9 -7.70 -12.52 12.24
CA MET A 9 -8.75 -12.11 11.30
C MET A 9 -9.37 -10.78 11.69
N ILE A 10 -9.67 -9.94 10.70
CA ILE A 10 -10.36 -8.66 10.84
C ILE A 10 -11.44 -8.53 9.78
N ARG A 11 -12.54 -7.88 10.13
CA ARG A 11 -13.53 -7.46 9.14
C ARG A 11 -12.99 -6.26 8.36
N CYS A 12 -12.72 -6.46 7.08
CA CYS A 12 -12.19 -5.42 6.20
C CYS A 12 -13.29 -4.41 5.85
N PRO A 13 -13.12 -3.11 6.16
CA PRO A 13 -14.12 -2.10 5.80
C PRO A 13 -14.22 -1.88 4.28
N ARG A 14 -13.19 -2.23 3.49
CA ARG A 14 -13.22 -2.10 2.02
C ARG A 14 -13.98 -3.23 1.32
N ILE A 15 -13.83 -4.45 1.83
CA ILE A 15 -14.40 -5.66 1.22
C ILE A 15 -15.75 -6.01 1.86
N GLY A 16 -15.96 -5.63 3.12
CA GLY A 16 -17.17 -5.93 3.89
C GLY A 16 -17.19 -7.30 4.57
N GLY A 17 -16.15 -8.14 4.36
CA GLY A 17 -16.01 -9.48 4.93
C GLY A 17 -14.77 -9.65 5.81
N ASP A 18 -14.65 -10.83 6.43
CA ASP A 18 -13.50 -11.21 7.24
C ASP A 18 -12.30 -11.59 6.37
N VAL A 19 -11.16 -10.97 6.65
CA VAL A 19 -9.88 -11.23 6.01
C VAL A 19 -8.82 -11.47 7.08
N ASN A 20 -7.79 -12.23 6.74
CA ASN A 20 -6.66 -12.44 7.64
C ASN A 20 -5.55 -11.41 7.42
N PHE A 21 -4.62 -11.30 8.37
CA PHE A 21 -3.48 -10.39 8.24
C PHE A 21 -2.62 -10.73 7.01
N LYS A 22 -2.51 -12.02 6.66
CA LYS A 22 -1.84 -12.50 5.43
C LYS A 22 -2.33 -11.78 4.18
N PHE A 23 -3.65 -11.72 4.05
CA PHE A 23 -4.30 -11.05 2.95
C PHE A 23 -3.96 -9.57 2.98
N CYS A 24 -4.09 -8.92 4.14
CA CYS A 24 -3.78 -7.51 4.30
C CYS A 24 -2.32 -7.18 3.97
N ARG A 25 -1.34 -8.03 4.30
CA ARG A 25 0.10 -7.78 4.10
C ARG A 25 0.60 -8.04 2.69
N SER A 26 -0.16 -8.73 1.84
CA SER A 26 0.27 -9.12 0.49
C SER A 26 -0.60 -8.55 -0.63
N GLU A 27 -1.71 -7.88 -0.28
CA GLU A 27 -2.67 -7.32 -1.23
C GLU A 27 -2.04 -6.33 -2.22
N ASN A 28 -1.10 -5.50 -1.76
CA ASN A 28 -0.48 -4.45 -2.58
C ASN A 28 0.85 -4.94 -3.17
N ASN A 29 0.82 -5.98 -3.99
CA ASN A 29 2.00 -6.50 -4.69
C ASN A 29 3.13 -6.95 -3.73
N MET A 30 2.78 -7.83 -2.77
CA MET A 30 3.63 -8.24 -1.64
C MET A 30 3.84 -7.19 -0.55
N LEU A 31 3.14 -6.05 -0.66
CA LEU A 31 3.10 -5.04 0.39
C LEU A 31 1.75 -5.00 1.09
N PRO A 32 1.71 -4.53 2.35
CA PRO A 32 0.47 -4.30 3.04
C PRO A 32 -0.41 -3.26 2.37
N CYS A 33 -1.71 -3.40 2.58
CA CYS A 33 -2.67 -2.41 2.12
C CYS A 33 -2.43 -1.05 2.80
N ARG A 34 -2.78 0.04 2.12
CA ARG A 34 -2.60 1.42 2.62
C ARG A 34 -3.27 1.68 3.97
N TRP A 35 -4.30 0.91 4.30
CA TRP A 35 -5.09 1.03 5.53
C TRP A 35 -4.64 0.05 6.62
N VAL A 36 -3.57 -0.73 6.39
CA VAL A 36 -3.12 -1.76 7.34
C VAL A 36 -2.89 -1.16 8.71
N VAL A 37 -2.34 0.06 8.76
CA VAL A 37 -2.02 0.75 10.01
C VAL A 37 -3.28 0.99 10.82
N GLY A 38 -4.27 1.69 10.24
CA GLY A 38 -5.55 1.98 10.92
C GLY A 38 -6.37 0.73 11.27
N CYS A 39 -6.31 -0.31 10.44
CA CYS A 39 -7.03 -1.55 10.69
C CYS A 39 -6.40 -2.35 11.83
N TRP A 40 -5.06 -2.38 11.92
CA TRP A 40 -4.33 -3.31 12.76
C TRP A 40 -3.64 -2.68 13.98
N GLU A 41 -3.50 -1.36 14.05
CA GLU A 41 -2.87 -0.63 15.18
C GLU A 41 -3.44 -1.03 16.55
N ARG A 42 -4.72 -1.36 16.64
CA ARG A 42 -5.38 -1.76 17.90
C ARG A 42 -5.16 -3.22 18.29
N ARG A 43 -4.54 -4.02 17.42
CA ARG A 43 -4.43 -5.49 17.55
C ARG A 43 -3.00 -5.99 17.49
N VAL A 44 -2.12 -5.22 16.86
CA VAL A 44 -0.70 -5.46 16.67
C VAL A 44 0.00 -4.10 16.60
N ASP A 45 1.24 -4.05 17.09
CA ASP A 45 2.16 -2.93 16.89
C ASP A 45 2.60 -2.87 15.42
N ILE A 46 1.66 -2.50 14.55
CA ILE A 46 1.86 -2.47 13.10
C ILE A 46 2.96 -1.51 12.69
N HIS A 47 3.19 -0.44 13.44
CA HIS A 47 4.30 0.48 13.21
C HIS A 47 5.64 -0.24 13.39
N LYS A 48 5.82 -0.87 14.56
CA LYS A 48 7.02 -1.64 14.85
C LYS A 48 7.23 -2.79 13.86
N PHE A 49 6.16 -3.50 13.51
CA PHE A 49 6.19 -4.55 12.50
C PHE A 49 6.64 -4.05 11.13
N LEU A 50 6.16 -2.88 10.70
CA LEU A 50 6.57 -2.25 9.45
C LEU A 50 8.04 -1.85 9.51
N GLU A 51 8.51 -1.26 10.61
CA GLU A 51 9.92 -0.89 10.80
C GLU A 51 10.86 -2.11 10.84
N GLU A 52 10.44 -3.23 11.42
CA GLU A 52 11.25 -4.44 11.53
C GLU A 52 11.29 -5.28 10.23
N HIS A 53 10.26 -5.18 9.38
CA HIS A 53 10.10 -6.06 8.21
C HIS A 53 10.06 -5.35 6.85
N PHE A 54 9.83 -4.04 6.80
CA PHE A 54 9.71 -3.28 5.56
C PHE A 54 10.65 -2.06 5.57
N SER A 55 11.49 -1.95 4.55
CA SER A 55 12.35 -0.79 4.36
C SER A 55 11.53 0.49 4.15
N GLU A 56 12.13 1.64 4.46
CA GLU A 56 11.51 2.96 4.26
C GLU A 56 11.00 3.18 2.82
N GLU A 57 11.70 2.64 1.82
CA GLU A 57 11.28 2.69 0.41
C GLU A 57 9.96 1.95 0.16
N GLU A 58 9.79 0.77 0.77
CA GLU A 58 8.58 -0.05 0.65
C GLU A 58 7.41 0.61 1.40
N GLN A 59 7.67 1.14 2.59
CA GLN A 59 6.70 1.94 3.35
C GLN A 59 6.27 3.18 2.56
N SER A 60 7.21 3.85 1.90
CA SER A 60 6.94 4.96 1.00
C SER A 60 6.02 4.52 -0.14
N LYS A 61 6.24 3.37 -0.78
CA LYS A 61 5.31 2.86 -1.82
C LYS A 61 3.89 2.57 -1.30
N ILE A 62 3.74 2.21 -0.02
CA ILE A 62 2.42 1.92 0.60
C ILE A 62 1.67 3.22 0.91
N PHE A 63 2.34 4.19 1.53
CA PHE A 63 1.72 5.41 2.07
C PHE A 63 1.76 6.60 1.10
N VAL A 64 2.72 6.66 0.18
CA VAL A 64 2.78 7.72 -0.82
C VAL A 64 1.62 7.53 -1.80
N PRO A 65 0.76 8.56 -1.99
CA PRO A 65 -0.25 8.50 -3.04
C PRO A 65 0.44 8.39 -4.41
N PRO A 66 -0.11 7.61 -5.36
CA PRO A 66 0.45 7.56 -6.71
C PRO A 66 0.51 9.00 -7.23
N LYS A 67 1.70 9.45 -7.67
CA LYS A 67 1.86 10.77 -8.30
C LYS A 67 0.78 10.88 -9.39
N PRO A 68 0.01 11.98 -9.44
CA PRO A 68 -1.01 12.13 -10.47
C PRO A 68 -0.33 12.00 -11.84
N LYS A 69 -0.72 10.98 -12.61
CA LYS A 69 -0.35 10.80 -14.02
C LYS A 69 -1.02 11.86 -14.92
N LEU A 70 -0.96 13.14 -14.54
CA LEU A 70 -1.33 14.24 -15.42
C LEU A 70 -0.12 14.75 -16.22
N GLU A 71 1.09 14.35 -15.87
CA GLU A 71 2.30 14.71 -16.62
C GLU A 71 2.52 13.87 -17.90
N SER A 72 1.73 12.80 -18.11
CA SER A 72 1.91 11.95 -19.31
C SER A 72 1.13 12.42 -20.54
N LEU A 73 0.20 13.38 -20.42
CA LEU A 73 -0.59 13.86 -21.56
C LEU A 73 -0.11 15.20 -22.14
N VAL A 74 0.67 15.99 -21.40
CA VAL A 74 1.21 17.26 -21.90
C VAL A 74 2.51 17.05 -22.70
N GLU A 75 3.33 16.06 -22.33
CA GLU A 75 4.61 15.81 -23.01
C GLU A 75 4.47 15.26 -24.45
N MET A 76 3.29 14.70 -24.80
CA MET A 76 3.01 14.27 -26.18
C MET A 76 2.45 15.37 -27.09
N MET A 77 1.94 16.47 -26.55
CA MET A 77 1.37 17.56 -27.37
C MET A 77 2.42 18.60 -27.81
N GLU A 78 3.54 18.76 -27.09
CA GLU A 78 4.58 19.73 -27.47
C GLU A 78 5.37 19.29 -28.72
N LYS A 79 5.62 17.99 -28.91
CA LYS A 79 6.31 17.46 -30.11
C LYS A 79 5.53 17.58 -31.42
N ALA A 80 4.25 17.96 -31.36
CA ALA A 80 3.42 18.18 -32.55
C ALA A 80 3.45 19.65 -33.04
N LYS A 81 3.95 20.60 -32.23
CA LYS A 81 4.01 22.02 -32.60
C LYS A 81 5.32 22.45 -33.26
N GLU A 82 6.39 21.66 -33.15
CA GLU A 82 7.70 21.96 -33.78
C GLU A 82 7.83 21.49 -35.24
N LYS A 83 6.71 21.15 -35.90
CA LYS A 83 6.65 20.96 -37.35
C LYS A 83 5.61 21.90 -37.98
N LYS A 84 5.88 23.21 -37.90
CA LYS A 84 5.43 24.18 -38.89
C LYS A 84 6.49 25.24 -39.09
#